data_AF-A0A8J8XBW3-F1
#
_entry.id   AF-A0A8J8XBW3-F1
#
_cell.length_a   1.000
_cell.length_b   1.000
_cell.length_c   1.000
_cell.angle_alpha   90.00
_cell.angle_beta   90.00
_cell.angle_gamma   90.00
#
_symmetry.space_group_name_H-M   'P 1'
#
loop_
_entity.id
_entity.type
_entity.pdbx_description
1 polymer ?
#
loop_
_entity_poly.entity_id
_entity_poly.type
_entity_poly.pdbx_seq_one_letter_code
_entity_poly.pdbx_strand_id
1 'polypeptide(L)'
;MRRGRGAPQVAQAPNSAPPPTLRVLCGAERLGAGFRRDAVRHHTREEGRNPPTRWSGRGMAPKFPDSVEELRAAGNERFRNGQYAEASALYGRALRVLQAQGSSNPEEESVLYSNRAACHLKDGNCRDCIKDCTSALVLIPFSIKPLLRRASAYEALEKYPMAYVDYKTVLQIDDSVTSALEGINRMTRALMDSLGPEWRLKLPSIPLVPVSAQKRWNSLPSENHKEMAKSKSKETTTTKNRVPSAGDVERARVLKEEGNELVKKGSHKKAIEKYSESLLYSNLESATYSNRALCYLVLKQYKEAVKDCTEALKLDGKNVKAFYRRAQAHKALKDYKSSFADISNLLQIEPRNGPAQKLRQEVKQSLH
;
A
#
# COMPACT_ATOMS: atom_id res chain seq x y z
N MET A 1 -75.46 14.55 -24.00
CA MET A 1 -74.81 15.68 -24.69
C MET A 1 -73.66 16.21 -23.83
N ARG A 2 -72.48 16.35 -24.44
CA ARG A 2 -71.32 17.26 -24.18
C ARG A 2 -70.85 17.54 -22.73
N ARG A 3 -69.62 17.11 -22.36
CA ARG A 3 -68.31 17.82 -22.38
C ARG A 3 -68.21 18.92 -21.28
N GLY A 4 -67.16 19.06 -20.48
CA GLY A 4 -65.87 18.36 -20.46
C GLY A 4 -64.92 18.91 -19.38
N ARG A 5 -63.78 18.21 -19.25
CA ARG A 5 -62.42 18.59 -18.80
C ARG A 5 -62.25 19.85 -17.93
N GLY A 6 -61.86 19.65 -16.68
CA GLY A 6 -61.15 20.63 -15.86
C GLY A 6 -59.71 20.17 -15.60
N ALA A 7 -58.73 20.94 -16.09
CA ALA A 7 -57.33 20.86 -15.71
C ALA A 7 -57.03 22.04 -14.76
N PRO A 8 -56.24 21.86 -13.68
CA PRO A 8 -55.82 23.00 -12.88
C PRO A 8 -54.51 23.60 -13.40
N GLN A 9 -54.42 24.91 -13.20
CA GLN A 9 -53.49 25.86 -13.76
C GLN A 9 -52.05 25.71 -13.24
N VAL A 10 -51.13 26.07 -14.13
CA VAL A 10 -49.70 26.29 -13.92
C VAL A 10 -49.51 27.57 -13.10
N ALA A 11 -48.92 27.46 -11.91
CA ALA A 11 -48.41 28.58 -11.13
C ALA A 11 -46.90 28.69 -11.33
N GLN A 12 -46.47 29.80 -11.93
CA GLN A 12 -45.07 30.19 -12.07
C GLN A 12 -44.56 30.71 -10.71
N ALA A 13 -43.43 30.16 -10.24
CA ALA A 13 -42.71 30.63 -9.07
C ALA A 13 -41.66 31.70 -9.44
N PRO A 14 -41.43 32.74 -8.61
CA PRO A 14 -40.47 33.80 -8.88
C PRO A 14 -39.03 33.41 -8.53
N ASN A 15 -38.09 33.98 -9.30
CA ASN A 15 -36.63 33.92 -9.10
C ASN A 15 -36.23 34.33 -7.67
N SER A 16 -35.61 33.40 -6.93
CA SER A 16 -34.91 33.67 -5.67
C SER A 16 -33.41 33.47 -5.83
N ALA A 17 -32.66 34.54 -5.62
CA ALA A 17 -31.19 34.59 -5.60
C ALA A 17 -30.59 33.68 -4.49
N PRO A 18 -29.36 33.15 -4.67
CA PRO A 18 -28.72 32.32 -3.66
C PRO A 18 -28.10 33.15 -2.51
N PRO A 19 -28.10 32.65 -1.26
CA PRO A 19 -27.45 33.29 -0.11
C PRO A 19 -25.93 33.00 -0.06
N PRO A 20 -25.16 33.75 0.78
CA PRO A 20 -23.73 33.92 0.62
C PRO A 20 -22.89 32.76 1.19
N THR A 21 -21.75 32.52 0.55
CA THR A 21 -20.73 31.57 0.97
C THR A 21 -20.02 32.01 2.25
N LEU A 22 -20.12 31.16 3.28
CA LEU A 22 -19.30 31.25 4.50
C LEU A 22 -17.84 30.91 4.16
N ARG A 23 -17.00 31.93 4.29
CA ARG A 23 -15.55 31.89 4.09
C ARG A 23 -14.90 31.40 5.39
N VAL A 24 -14.51 30.14 5.46
CA VAL A 24 -13.65 29.65 6.56
C VAL A 24 -12.20 29.99 6.22
N LEU A 25 -11.60 30.80 7.08
CA LEU A 25 -10.23 31.27 7.04
C LEU A 25 -9.28 30.11 7.40
N CYS A 26 -8.42 29.71 6.47
CA CYS A 26 -7.21 28.95 6.78
C CYS A 26 -6.06 29.96 6.93
N GLY A 27 -5.54 30.08 8.15
CA GLY A 27 -4.45 31.00 8.49
C GLY A 27 -3.14 30.57 7.86
N ALA A 28 -2.59 31.43 7.01
CA ALA A 28 -1.19 31.39 6.61
C ALA A 28 -0.57 32.74 7.01
N GLU A 29 0.18 32.73 8.12
CA GLU A 29 1.01 33.86 8.52
C GLU A 29 2.12 34.06 7.48
N ARG A 30 2.07 35.20 6.78
CA ARG A 30 3.18 35.76 6.02
C ARG A 30 3.86 36.82 6.88
N LEU A 31 5.14 36.62 7.19
CA LEU A 31 6.02 37.73 7.51
C LEU A 31 6.34 38.46 6.21
N GLY A 32 5.91 39.71 6.15
CA GLY A 32 6.22 40.63 5.07
C GLY A 32 7.55 41.33 5.27
N ALA A 33 8.20 41.66 4.16
CA ALA A 33 9.03 42.84 4.03
C ALA A 33 8.91 43.31 2.58
N GLY A 34 8.06 44.31 2.36
CA GLY A 34 8.12 45.12 1.15
C GLY A 34 9.21 46.17 1.30
N PHE A 35 9.75 46.65 0.18
CA PHE A 35 9.68 48.09 -0.10
C PHE A 35 10.08 48.42 -1.55
N ARG A 36 9.17 49.19 -2.16
CA ARG A 36 9.32 50.26 -3.16
C ARG A 36 9.91 49.96 -4.55
N ARG A 37 9.01 50.10 -5.54
CA ARG A 37 9.27 50.59 -6.89
C ARG A 37 9.78 52.03 -6.81
N ASP A 38 10.79 52.36 -7.60
CA ASP A 38 10.89 53.66 -8.26
C ASP A 38 11.51 53.47 -9.64
N ALA A 39 10.85 54.08 -10.62
CA ALA A 39 11.26 54.10 -12.02
C ALA A 39 11.83 55.49 -12.32
N VAL A 40 13.05 55.55 -12.85
CA VAL A 40 13.52 56.71 -13.62
C VAL A 40 14.32 56.19 -14.81
N ARG A 41 13.84 56.51 -16.02
CA ARG A 41 14.60 56.40 -17.27
C ARG A 41 15.57 57.58 -17.35
N HIS A 42 16.81 57.36 -17.78
CA HIS A 42 17.50 58.28 -18.67
C HIS A 42 18.47 57.51 -19.57
N HIS A 43 18.44 57.86 -20.85
CA HIS A 43 19.32 57.42 -21.92
C HIS A 43 20.78 57.84 -21.67
N THR A 44 21.72 56.95 -21.98
CA THR A 44 22.93 57.29 -22.74
C THR A 44 23.35 56.09 -23.61
N ARG A 45 23.83 56.45 -24.80
CA ARG A 45 24.34 55.63 -25.90
C ARG A 45 25.87 55.55 -25.78
N GLU A 46 26.48 54.69 -26.60
CA GLU A 46 27.93 54.46 -26.82
C GLU A 46 28.52 53.36 -25.91
N GLU A 47 29.39 52.46 -26.35
CA GLU A 47 30.04 52.14 -27.62
C GLU A 47 30.70 50.75 -27.43
N GLY A 48 31.07 50.10 -28.53
CA GLY A 48 31.63 48.75 -28.50
C GLY A 48 32.94 48.62 -27.73
N ARG A 49 33.13 47.47 -27.09
CA ARG A 49 34.46 46.89 -26.82
C ARG A 49 34.36 45.37 -26.69
N ASN A 50 35.25 44.70 -27.43
CA ASN A 50 35.48 43.26 -27.53
C ASN A 50 35.70 42.55 -26.18
N PRO A 51 35.56 41.22 -26.12
CA PRO A 51 35.46 40.47 -24.87
C PRO A 51 36.83 40.29 -24.19
N PRO A 52 36.92 40.26 -22.86
CA PRO A 52 38.14 39.83 -22.21
C PRO A 52 38.23 38.30 -22.24
N THR A 53 39.35 37.87 -22.81
CA THR A 53 39.90 36.53 -22.80
C THR A 53 39.96 35.88 -21.42
N ARG A 54 39.65 34.57 -21.41
CA ARG A 54 40.38 33.52 -20.70
C ARG A 54 40.70 33.78 -19.22
N TRP A 55 39.73 33.47 -18.36
CA TRP A 55 40.06 32.95 -17.02
C TRP A 55 40.15 31.43 -17.08
N SER A 56 41.38 30.96 -17.22
CA SER A 56 41.78 29.59 -16.88
C SER A 56 41.74 29.41 -15.37
N GLY A 57 40.57 29.07 -14.85
CA GLY A 57 40.38 28.45 -13.54
C GLY A 57 39.74 27.10 -13.77
N ARG A 58 40.45 26.00 -13.53
CA ARG A 58 39.85 24.66 -13.40
C ARG A 58 39.02 24.60 -12.12
N GLY A 59 37.91 25.31 -12.09
CA GLY A 59 36.75 24.86 -11.34
C GLY A 59 36.09 23.81 -12.21
N MET A 60 36.17 22.53 -11.84
CA MET A 60 35.33 21.53 -12.49
C MET A 60 33.88 22.01 -12.35
N ALA A 61 33.27 22.45 -13.45
CA ALA A 61 31.82 22.57 -13.50
C ALA A 61 31.25 21.22 -13.02
N PRO A 62 30.21 21.21 -12.17
CA PRO A 62 29.63 19.95 -11.73
C PRO A 62 29.26 19.16 -12.98
N LYS A 63 29.92 18.00 -13.18
CA LYS A 63 29.58 17.08 -14.26
C LYS A 63 28.12 16.71 -14.03
N PHE A 64 27.24 17.29 -14.84
CA PHE A 64 25.84 16.91 -14.77
C PHE A 64 25.75 15.47 -15.28
N PRO A 65 24.98 14.61 -14.61
CA PRO A 65 24.81 13.24 -15.06
C PRO A 65 24.16 13.23 -16.45
N ASP A 66 24.83 12.57 -17.40
CA ASP A 66 24.40 12.53 -18.80
C ASP A 66 23.56 11.29 -19.12
N SER A 67 23.59 10.27 -18.25
CA SER A 67 22.76 9.06 -18.40
C SER A 67 21.42 9.17 -17.64
N VAL A 68 20.39 8.48 -18.15
CA VAL A 68 19.06 8.39 -17.53
C VAL A 68 19.14 7.78 -16.13
N GLU A 69 19.98 6.76 -15.96
CA GLU A 69 20.17 6.08 -14.68
C GLU A 69 20.79 7.00 -13.61
N GLU A 70 21.82 7.77 -13.97
CA GLU A 70 22.45 8.72 -13.05
C GLU A 70 21.50 9.87 -12.68
N LEU A 71 20.74 10.40 -13.65
CA LEU A 71 19.71 11.41 -13.39
C LEU A 71 18.63 10.88 -12.45
N ARG A 72 18.22 9.62 -12.62
CA ARG A 72 17.27 8.96 -11.73
C ARG A 72 17.84 8.77 -10.32
N ALA A 73 19.09 8.33 -10.20
CA ALA A 73 19.77 8.14 -8.92
C ALA A 73 19.93 9.48 -8.16
N ALA A 74 20.36 10.53 -8.86
CA ALA A 74 20.44 11.87 -8.30
C ALA A 74 19.05 12.38 -7.87
N GLY A 75 18.02 12.15 -8.67
CA GLY A 75 16.63 12.47 -8.30
C GLY A 75 16.18 11.75 -7.03
N ASN A 76 16.51 10.46 -6.89
CA ASN A 76 16.19 9.66 -5.71
C ASN A 76 16.90 10.18 -4.46
N GLU A 77 18.16 10.60 -4.58
CA GLU A 77 18.92 11.21 -3.49
C GLU A 77 18.27 12.52 -3.03
N ARG A 78 17.93 13.42 -3.96
CA ARG A 78 17.23 14.68 -3.65
C ARG A 78 15.87 14.44 -3.02
N PHE A 79 15.13 13.44 -3.49
CA PHE A 79 13.85 13.04 -2.90
C PHE A 79 14.01 12.57 -1.46
N ARG A 80 15.03 11.75 -1.17
CA ARG A 80 15.35 11.29 0.20
C ARG A 80 15.74 12.45 1.11
N ASN A 81 16.40 13.48 0.58
CA ASN A 81 16.76 14.70 1.31
C ASN A 81 15.60 15.70 1.45
N GLY A 82 14.39 15.39 0.97
CA GLY A 82 13.22 16.27 1.04
C GLY A 82 13.22 17.41 0.02
N GLN A 83 14.18 17.45 -0.91
CA GLN A 83 14.28 18.45 -1.96
C GLN A 83 13.43 18.06 -3.18
N TYR A 84 12.10 18.09 -3.02
CA TYR A 84 11.16 17.54 -4.00
C TYR A 84 11.13 18.30 -5.34
N ALA A 85 11.24 19.63 -5.32
CA ALA A 85 11.28 20.43 -6.54
C ALA A 85 12.53 20.11 -7.41
N GLU A 86 13.70 20.00 -6.78
CA GLU A 86 14.95 19.61 -7.45
C GLU A 86 14.88 18.17 -7.97
N ALA A 87 14.35 17.24 -7.16
CA ALA A 87 14.12 15.85 -7.57
C ALA A 87 13.20 15.76 -8.79
N SER A 88 12.09 16.51 -8.79
CA SER A 88 11.15 16.58 -9.91
C SER A 88 11.81 17.08 -11.21
N ALA A 89 12.65 18.12 -11.10
CA ALA A 89 13.41 18.64 -12.24
C ALA A 89 14.39 17.61 -12.81
N LEU A 90 15.07 16.83 -11.94
CA LEU A 90 15.98 15.76 -12.34
C LEU A 90 15.25 14.62 -13.05
N TYR A 91 14.11 14.15 -12.52
CA TYR A 91 13.28 13.16 -13.20
C TYR A 91 12.72 13.67 -14.53
N GLY A 92 12.33 14.95 -14.59
CA GLY A 92 11.89 15.59 -15.83
C GLY A 92 13.00 15.68 -16.88
N ARG A 93 14.25 15.91 -16.46
CA ARG A 93 15.41 15.83 -17.36
C ARG A 93 15.66 14.38 -17.81
N ALA A 94 15.60 13.41 -16.91
CA ALA A 94 15.76 11.99 -17.23
C ALA A 94 14.74 11.53 -18.31
N LEU A 95 13.47 11.92 -18.16
CA LEU A 95 12.42 11.64 -19.14
C LEU A 95 12.73 12.22 -20.52
N ARG A 96 13.19 13.48 -20.60
CA ARG A 96 13.56 14.11 -21.87
C ARG A 96 14.73 13.40 -22.54
N VAL A 97 15.73 12.99 -21.77
CA VAL A 97 16.89 12.24 -22.29
C VAL A 97 16.44 10.88 -22.81
N LEU A 98 15.61 10.15 -22.04
CA LEU A 98 15.08 8.85 -22.45
C LEU A 98 14.25 8.93 -23.73
N GLN A 99 13.37 9.93 -23.84
CA GLN A 99 12.54 10.17 -25.03
C GLN A 99 13.37 10.59 -26.25
N ALA A 100 14.44 11.36 -26.05
CA ALA A 100 15.35 11.77 -27.11
C ALA A 100 16.22 10.61 -27.65
N GLN A 101 16.49 9.59 -26.82
CA GLN A 101 17.28 8.42 -27.22
C GLN A 101 16.52 7.46 -28.15
N GLY A 102 15.20 7.63 -28.34
CA GLY A 102 14.39 6.81 -29.25
C GLY A 102 14.18 5.34 -28.82
N SER A 103 14.99 4.83 -27.91
CA SER A 103 14.80 3.55 -27.22
C SER A 103 13.68 3.69 -26.19
N SER A 104 12.43 3.50 -26.62
CA SER A 104 11.27 3.52 -25.73
C SER A 104 11.30 2.29 -24.82
N ASN A 105 11.91 2.42 -23.64
CA ASN A 105 11.72 1.48 -22.54
C ASN A 105 10.52 1.95 -21.71
N PRO A 106 9.29 1.46 -21.99
CA PRO A 106 8.08 1.94 -21.33
C PRO A 106 8.10 1.67 -19.82
N GLU A 107 8.87 0.66 -19.37
CA GLU A 107 8.99 0.35 -17.96
C GLU A 107 9.77 1.43 -17.21
N GLU A 108 10.92 1.83 -17.75
CA GLU A 108 11.75 2.87 -17.17
C GLU A 108 11.07 4.24 -17.23
N GLU A 109 10.39 4.54 -18.34
CA GLU A 109 9.64 5.78 -18.50
C GLU A 109 8.48 5.86 -17.49
N SER A 110 7.72 4.78 -17.30
CA SER A 110 6.67 4.70 -16.28
C SER A 110 7.21 4.89 -14.86
N VAL A 111 8.37 4.32 -14.54
CA VAL A 111 9.02 4.49 -13.23
C VAL A 111 9.39 5.96 -12.99
N LEU A 112 9.95 6.63 -14.00
CA LEU A 112 10.31 8.05 -13.92
C LEU A 112 9.08 8.96 -13.72
N TYR A 113 8.01 8.75 -14.49
CA TYR A 113 6.75 9.45 -14.27
C TYR A 113 6.21 9.20 -12.86
N SER A 114 6.22 7.94 -12.40
CA SER A 114 5.78 7.60 -11.06
C SER A 114 6.59 8.37 -10.00
N ASN A 115 7.92 8.41 -10.12
CA ASN A 115 8.80 9.09 -9.16
C ASN A 115 8.61 10.60 -9.17
N ARG A 116 8.44 11.21 -10.35
CA ARG A 116 8.11 12.63 -10.47
C ARG A 116 6.75 12.96 -9.85
N ALA A 117 5.75 12.11 -10.06
CA ALA A 117 4.44 12.22 -9.42
C ALA A 117 4.52 12.17 -7.88
N ALA A 118 5.44 11.39 -7.32
CA ALA A 118 5.66 11.34 -5.88
C ALA A 118 6.18 12.67 -5.33
N CYS A 119 7.05 13.37 -6.08
CA CYS A 119 7.52 14.71 -5.74
C CYS A 119 6.36 15.70 -5.73
N HIS A 120 5.55 15.71 -6.80
CA HIS A 120 4.39 16.58 -6.91
C HIS A 120 3.37 16.38 -5.79
N LEU A 121 3.15 15.12 -5.37
CA LEU A 121 2.27 14.82 -4.25
C LEU A 121 2.81 15.39 -2.92
N LYS A 122 4.12 15.32 -2.71
CA LYS A 122 4.78 15.89 -1.52
C LYS A 122 4.78 17.42 -1.50
N ASP A 123 4.88 18.04 -2.68
CA ASP A 123 4.76 19.49 -2.85
C ASP A 123 3.30 20.00 -2.81
N GLY A 124 2.31 19.09 -2.70
CA GLY A 124 0.88 19.43 -2.73
C GLY A 124 0.32 19.75 -4.11
N ASN A 125 1.14 19.66 -5.18
CA ASN A 125 0.69 19.84 -6.55
C ASN A 125 -0.02 18.59 -7.08
N CYS A 126 -1.28 18.41 -6.65
CA CYS A 126 -2.08 17.24 -6.98
C CYS A 126 -2.42 17.14 -8.47
N ARG A 127 -2.51 18.27 -9.19
CA ARG A 127 -2.87 18.28 -10.62
C ARG A 127 -1.80 17.65 -11.49
N ASP A 128 -0.54 18.03 -11.29
CA ASP A 128 0.57 17.47 -12.08
C ASP A 128 0.90 16.04 -11.63
N CYS A 129 0.69 15.71 -10.35
CA CYS A 129 0.72 14.32 -9.87
C CYS A 129 -0.24 13.42 -10.66
N ILE A 130 -1.50 13.84 -10.84
CA ILE A 130 -2.50 13.07 -11.59
C ILE A 130 -2.09 12.87 -13.05
N LYS A 131 -1.55 13.91 -13.69
CA LYS A 131 -1.07 13.83 -15.08
C LYS A 131 0.05 12.80 -15.20
N ASP A 132 1.07 12.89 -14.37
CA ASP A 132 2.21 11.97 -14.39
C ASP A 132 1.80 10.53 -14.06
N CYS A 133 0.95 10.32 -13.07
CA CYS A 133 0.42 8.99 -12.78
C CYS A 133 -0.40 8.43 -13.94
N THR A 134 -1.15 9.27 -14.64
CA THR A 134 -1.93 8.85 -15.82
C THR A 134 -1.00 8.47 -16.97
N SER A 135 0.03 9.26 -17.25
CA SER A 135 1.06 8.89 -18.24
C SER A 135 1.77 7.58 -17.89
N ALA A 136 2.12 7.38 -16.61
CA ALA A 136 2.71 6.12 -16.14
C ALA A 136 1.77 4.91 -16.37
N LEU A 137 0.46 5.08 -16.13
CA LEU A 137 -0.52 4.01 -16.28
C LEU A 137 -0.90 3.72 -17.73
N VAL A 138 -0.72 4.68 -18.64
CA VAL A 138 -0.82 4.43 -20.09
C VAL A 138 0.32 3.52 -20.54
N LEU A 139 1.53 3.70 -20.01
CA LEU A 139 2.70 2.89 -20.33
C LEU A 139 2.66 1.51 -19.66
N ILE A 140 2.43 1.48 -18.34
CA ILE A 140 2.24 0.24 -17.57
C ILE A 140 0.88 0.28 -16.87
N PRO A 141 -0.15 -0.35 -17.47
CA PRO A 141 -1.45 -0.51 -16.82
C PRO A 141 -1.34 -1.27 -15.50
N PHE A 142 -2.23 -0.95 -14.57
CA PHE A 142 -2.34 -1.63 -13.28
C PHE A 142 -1.07 -1.56 -12.42
N SER A 143 -0.24 -0.52 -12.57
CA SER A 143 0.90 -0.30 -11.68
C SER A 143 0.44 0.25 -10.32
N ILE A 144 0.81 -0.45 -9.23
CA ILE A 144 0.33 -0.15 -7.87
C ILE A 144 0.77 1.25 -7.41
N LYS A 145 2.05 1.63 -7.62
CA LYS A 145 2.60 2.91 -7.12
C LYS A 145 1.91 4.13 -7.78
N PRO A 146 1.77 4.22 -9.11
CA PRO A 146 1.01 5.28 -9.76
C PRO A 146 -0.47 5.32 -9.34
N LEU A 147 -1.14 4.16 -9.23
CA LEU A 147 -2.54 4.11 -8.79
C LEU A 147 -2.73 4.69 -7.38
N LEU A 148 -1.89 4.28 -6.43
CA LEU A 148 -1.94 4.81 -5.05
C LEU A 148 -1.68 6.31 -5.00
N ARG A 149 -0.68 6.80 -5.76
CA ARG A 149 -0.33 8.22 -5.81
C ARG A 149 -1.45 9.05 -6.43
N ARG A 150 -2.05 8.56 -7.52
CA ARG A 150 -3.19 9.20 -8.18
C ARG A 150 -4.43 9.22 -7.29
N ALA A 151 -4.71 8.13 -6.57
CA ALA A 151 -5.80 8.06 -5.61
C ALA A 151 -5.63 9.11 -4.50
N SER A 152 -4.43 9.24 -3.94
CA SER A 152 -4.12 10.26 -2.93
C SER A 152 -4.21 11.69 -3.47
N ALA A 153 -3.80 11.93 -4.72
CA ALA A 153 -3.99 13.23 -5.36
C ALA A 153 -5.47 13.56 -5.62
N TYR A 154 -6.30 12.57 -5.96
CA TYR A 154 -7.75 12.74 -6.07
C TYR A 154 -8.41 12.98 -4.72
N GLU A 155 -7.97 12.28 -3.67
CA GLU A 155 -8.43 12.50 -2.28
C GLU A 155 -8.15 13.93 -1.83
N ALA A 156 -6.94 14.44 -2.09
CA ALA A 156 -6.56 15.82 -1.78
C ALA A 156 -7.33 16.90 -2.58
N LEU A 157 -7.90 16.52 -3.73
CA LEU A 157 -8.77 17.39 -4.54
C LEU A 157 -10.26 17.14 -4.30
N GLU A 158 -10.62 16.34 -3.29
CA GLU A 158 -12.00 15.95 -2.95
C GLU A 158 -12.74 15.24 -4.10
N LYS A 159 -11.98 14.66 -5.03
CA LYS A 159 -12.48 13.86 -6.15
C LYS A 159 -12.69 12.40 -5.71
N TYR A 160 -13.51 12.21 -4.69
CA TYR A 160 -13.68 10.92 -4.00
C TYR A 160 -14.11 9.76 -4.92
N PRO A 161 -15.00 9.93 -5.93
CA PRO A 161 -15.35 8.82 -6.82
C PRO A 161 -14.14 8.29 -7.60
N MET A 162 -13.26 9.18 -8.06
CA MET A 162 -12.06 8.80 -8.82
C MET A 162 -11.01 8.16 -7.90
N ALA A 163 -10.82 8.72 -6.70
CA ALA A 163 -9.93 8.12 -5.69
C ALA A 163 -10.39 6.70 -5.30
N TYR A 164 -11.70 6.49 -5.14
CA TYR A 164 -12.27 5.19 -4.81
C TYR A 164 -11.98 4.15 -5.89
N VAL A 165 -12.14 4.50 -7.17
CA VAL A 165 -11.85 3.59 -8.28
C VAL A 165 -10.38 3.17 -8.28
N ASP A 166 -9.45 4.11 -8.11
CA ASP A 166 -8.02 3.78 -8.08
C ASP A 166 -7.66 2.88 -6.89
N TYR A 167 -8.16 3.18 -5.68
CA TYR A 167 -7.94 2.31 -4.51
C TYR A 167 -8.55 0.92 -4.69
N LYS A 168 -9.75 0.84 -5.27
CA LYS A 168 -10.43 -0.43 -5.51
C LYS A 168 -9.70 -1.26 -6.57
N THR A 169 -9.10 -0.59 -7.56
CA THR A 169 -8.26 -1.23 -8.58
C THR A 169 -6.99 -1.80 -7.94
N VAL A 170 -6.36 -1.08 -7.01
CA VAL A 170 -5.20 -1.62 -6.25
C VAL A 170 -5.57 -2.88 -5.48
N LEU A 171 -6.71 -2.89 -4.78
CA LEU A 171 -7.15 -4.07 -4.02
C LEU A 171 -7.57 -5.26 -4.91
N GLN A 172 -7.88 -5.04 -6.18
CA GLN A 172 -8.06 -6.13 -7.16
C GLN A 172 -6.73 -6.73 -7.62
N ILE A 173 -5.64 -5.97 -7.52
CA ILE A 173 -4.27 -6.42 -7.85
C ILE A 173 -3.69 -7.16 -6.64
N ASP A 174 -3.70 -6.51 -5.48
CA ASP A 174 -3.13 -6.99 -4.23
C ASP A 174 -4.01 -6.51 -3.07
N ASP A 175 -4.65 -7.46 -2.38
CA ASP A 175 -5.55 -7.21 -1.26
C ASP A 175 -4.83 -6.92 0.06
N SER A 176 -3.51 -7.14 0.11
CA SER A 176 -2.68 -6.91 1.30
C SER A 176 -2.24 -5.46 1.47
N VAL A 177 -2.47 -4.60 0.47
CA VAL A 177 -2.08 -3.19 0.48
C VAL A 177 -2.93 -2.39 1.47
N THR A 178 -2.40 -2.20 2.68
CA THR A 178 -3.09 -1.51 3.80
C THR A 178 -3.49 -0.08 3.44
N SER A 179 -2.62 0.69 2.78
CA SER A 179 -2.93 2.07 2.37
C SER A 179 -4.14 2.17 1.45
N ALA A 180 -4.38 1.16 0.61
CA ALA A 180 -5.56 1.11 -0.24
C ALA A 180 -6.82 0.75 0.55
N LEU A 181 -6.71 -0.21 1.49
CA LEU A 181 -7.82 -0.58 2.38
C LEU A 181 -8.28 0.60 3.24
N GLU A 182 -7.34 1.32 3.84
CA GLU A 182 -7.62 2.53 4.60
C GLU A 182 -8.22 3.64 3.73
N GLY A 183 -7.68 3.82 2.52
CA GLY A 183 -8.22 4.74 1.51
C GLY A 183 -9.68 4.44 1.19
N ILE A 184 -10.03 3.19 0.91
CA ILE A 184 -11.43 2.77 0.66
C ILE A 184 -12.35 3.09 1.83
N ASN A 185 -11.92 2.83 3.07
CA ASN A 185 -12.72 3.12 4.26
C ASN A 185 -12.96 4.62 4.48
N ARG A 186 -11.98 5.47 4.11
CA ARG A 186 -12.16 6.92 4.10
C ARG A 186 -13.10 7.36 2.98
N MET A 187 -12.86 6.89 1.76
CA MET A 187 -13.65 7.28 0.58
C MET A 187 -15.10 6.82 0.70
N THR A 188 -15.37 5.64 1.27
CA THR A 188 -16.73 5.12 1.47
C THR A 188 -17.55 6.05 2.36
N ARG A 189 -16.95 6.59 3.44
CA ARG A 189 -17.61 7.56 4.32
C ARG A 189 -17.87 8.87 3.58
N ALA A 190 -16.83 9.45 2.97
CA ALA A 190 -16.96 10.70 2.21
C ALA A 190 -17.98 10.63 1.06
N LEU A 191 -18.08 9.48 0.38
CA LEU A 191 -19.05 9.24 -0.69
C LEU A 191 -20.48 9.06 -0.17
N MET A 192 -20.64 8.38 0.97
CA MET A 192 -21.94 8.24 1.61
C MET A 192 -22.47 9.61 2.07
N ASP A 193 -21.60 10.45 2.63
CA ASP A 193 -21.95 11.79 3.09
C ASP A 193 -22.29 12.74 1.94
N SER A 194 -21.55 12.66 0.82
CA SER A 194 -21.74 13.58 -0.33
C SER A 194 -22.80 13.14 -1.34
N LEU A 195 -22.93 11.83 -1.61
CA LEU A 195 -23.77 11.29 -2.69
C LEU A 195 -24.99 10.50 -2.20
N GLY A 196 -25.09 10.22 -0.90
CA GLY A 196 -26.16 9.48 -0.26
C GLY A 196 -26.01 7.95 -0.33
N PRO A 197 -27.03 7.17 0.08
CA PRO A 197 -26.94 5.70 0.19
C PRO A 197 -26.69 4.98 -1.15
N GLU A 198 -27.14 5.57 -2.26
CA GLU A 198 -26.98 5.05 -3.62
C GLU A 198 -25.69 5.52 -4.31
N TRP A 199 -24.69 5.99 -3.55
CA TRP A 199 -23.44 6.52 -4.10
C TRP A 199 -22.72 5.56 -5.05
N ARG A 200 -22.88 4.25 -4.86
CA ARG A 200 -22.27 3.20 -5.71
C ARG A 200 -22.75 3.25 -7.15
N LEU A 201 -24.01 3.61 -7.39
CA LEU A 201 -24.59 3.72 -8.73
C LEU A 201 -24.06 4.94 -9.50
N LYS A 202 -23.54 5.94 -8.77
CA LYS A 202 -23.01 7.20 -9.32
C LYS A 202 -21.50 7.12 -9.59
N LEU A 203 -20.87 5.98 -9.33
CA LEU A 203 -19.43 5.81 -9.53
C LEU A 203 -19.09 5.61 -11.01
N PRO A 204 -17.90 6.08 -11.43
CA PRO A 204 -17.35 5.66 -12.71
C PRO A 204 -17.08 4.15 -12.71
N SER A 205 -17.13 3.55 -13.90
CA SER A 205 -16.87 2.11 -14.06
C SER A 205 -15.50 1.74 -13.52
N ILE A 206 -15.47 0.78 -12.60
CA ILE A 206 -14.22 0.25 -12.05
C ILE A 206 -13.60 -0.67 -13.11
N PRO A 207 -12.34 -0.46 -13.52
CA PRO A 207 -11.69 -1.33 -14.49
C PRO A 207 -11.50 -2.73 -13.89
N LEU A 208 -11.78 -3.74 -14.70
CA LEU A 208 -11.50 -5.14 -14.34
C LEU A 208 -10.02 -5.42 -14.52
N VAL A 209 -9.36 -5.88 -13.46
CA VAL A 209 -7.92 -6.20 -13.49
C VAL A 209 -7.73 -7.64 -14.00
N PRO A 210 -7.05 -7.86 -15.15
CA PRO A 210 -6.86 -9.18 -15.73
C PRO A 210 -5.82 -9.99 -14.94
N VAL A 211 -6.03 -11.31 -14.76
CA VAL A 211 -5.20 -12.24 -13.95
C VAL A 211 -3.68 -12.10 -14.19
N SER A 212 -3.27 -11.75 -15.40
CA SER A 212 -1.87 -11.49 -15.76
C SER A 212 -1.26 -10.31 -14.99
N ALA A 213 -2.03 -9.26 -14.72
CA ALA A 213 -1.60 -8.11 -13.93
C ALA A 213 -1.45 -8.47 -12.44
N GLN A 214 -2.36 -9.27 -11.85
CA GLN A 214 -2.17 -9.80 -10.49
C GLN A 214 -0.87 -10.61 -10.41
N LYS A 215 -0.63 -11.52 -11.36
CA LYS A 215 0.57 -12.36 -11.38
C LYS A 215 1.87 -11.55 -11.57
N ARG A 216 1.86 -10.52 -12.44
CA ARG A 216 3.02 -9.63 -12.66
C ARG A 216 3.47 -9.02 -11.34
N TRP A 217 2.56 -8.43 -10.58
CA TRP A 217 2.92 -7.73 -9.35
C TRP A 217 3.13 -8.65 -8.13
N ASN A 218 2.52 -9.84 -8.13
CA ASN A 218 2.82 -10.87 -7.13
C ASN A 218 4.22 -11.50 -7.32
N SER A 219 4.82 -11.36 -8.50
CA SER A 219 6.11 -11.96 -8.86
C SER A 219 7.29 -10.97 -8.86
N LEU A 220 7.05 -9.65 -8.85
CA LEU A 220 8.11 -8.65 -8.77
C LEU A 220 8.55 -8.43 -7.30
N PRO A 221 9.82 -8.67 -6.95
CA PRO A 221 10.39 -8.15 -5.71
C PRO A 221 10.32 -6.61 -5.76
N SER A 222 9.79 -5.99 -4.72
CA SER A 222 9.70 -4.53 -4.61
C SER A 222 11.07 -3.87 -4.75
N GLU A 223 11.32 -3.18 -5.88
CA GLU A 223 12.55 -2.43 -6.25
C GLU A 223 12.78 -1.15 -5.38
N ASN A 224 12.52 -1.21 -4.08
CA ASN A 224 12.74 -0.09 -3.15
C ASN A 224 13.81 -0.38 -2.07
N HIS A 225 14.57 -1.47 -2.16
CA HIS A 225 15.58 -1.83 -1.14
C HIS A 225 17.03 -1.92 -1.66
N LYS A 226 17.38 -1.35 -2.82
CA LYS A 226 18.77 -1.41 -3.34
C LYS A 226 19.68 -0.27 -2.89
N GLU A 227 19.18 0.90 -2.46
CA GLU A 227 20.06 2.06 -2.21
C GLU A 227 20.30 2.42 -0.72
N MET A 228 19.47 1.95 0.23
CA MET A 228 19.65 2.26 1.66
C MET A 228 20.27 1.12 2.49
N ALA A 229 20.66 0.02 1.85
CA ALA A 229 21.12 -1.19 2.54
C ALA A 229 22.66 -1.37 2.57
N LYS A 230 23.44 -0.29 2.45
CA LYS A 230 24.91 -0.37 2.67
C LYS A 230 25.37 0.00 4.07
N SER A 231 24.46 0.33 4.98
CA SER A 231 24.81 0.54 6.39
C SER A 231 23.70 0.02 7.31
N LYS A 232 23.96 -1.14 7.92
CA LYS A 232 23.22 -1.77 9.03
C LYS A 232 21.79 -2.27 8.76
N SER A 233 21.70 -3.47 8.17
CA SER A 233 20.81 -4.56 8.64
C SER A 233 20.88 -5.75 7.68
N LYS A 234 21.76 -6.71 7.97
CA LYS A 234 21.59 -8.07 7.45
C LYS A 234 20.43 -8.68 8.22
N GLU A 235 19.22 -8.61 7.68
CA GLU A 235 18.33 -9.78 7.58
C GLU A 235 16.97 -9.46 6.94
N THR A 236 16.44 -10.48 6.28
CA THR A 236 15.04 -10.72 5.90
C THR A 236 14.43 -9.88 4.77
N THR A 237 14.28 -10.53 3.60
CA THR A 237 13.01 -10.63 2.81
C THR A 237 13.28 -11.23 1.43
N THR A 238 13.62 -12.53 1.36
CA THR A 238 13.63 -13.25 0.07
C THR A 238 13.34 -14.74 0.23
N THR A 239 12.11 -15.12 0.63
CA THR A 239 11.63 -16.50 0.47
C THR A 239 10.12 -16.58 0.68
N LYS A 240 9.33 -16.33 -0.37
CA LYS A 240 7.96 -16.85 -0.43
C LYS A 240 7.66 -17.71 -1.67
N ASN A 241 8.55 -17.77 -2.67
CA ASN A 241 8.36 -18.60 -3.88
C ASN A 241 9.62 -19.39 -4.30
N ARG A 242 10.58 -19.62 -3.40
CA ARG A 242 11.70 -20.53 -3.67
C ARG A 242 11.34 -21.91 -3.11
N VAL A 243 11.41 -22.95 -3.93
CA VAL A 243 11.36 -24.34 -3.44
C VAL A 243 12.52 -24.50 -2.45
N PRO A 244 12.26 -24.83 -1.17
CA PRO A 244 13.31 -24.96 -0.17
C PRO A 244 14.36 -25.97 -0.63
N SER A 245 15.64 -25.57 -0.67
CA SER A 245 16.70 -26.54 -0.92
C SER A 245 16.82 -27.50 0.27
N ALA A 246 17.44 -28.68 0.10
CA ALA A 246 17.62 -29.63 1.20
C ALA A 246 18.32 -29.00 2.43
N GLY A 247 19.25 -28.06 2.19
CA GLY A 247 19.90 -27.29 3.26
C GLY A 247 19.01 -26.22 3.91
N ASP A 248 17.97 -25.73 3.23
CA ASP A 248 16.99 -24.82 3.83
C ASP A 248 15.98 -25.58 4.69
N VAL A 249 15.59 -26.78 4.26
CA VAL A 249 14.73 -27.68 5.06
C VAL A 249 15.44 -28.10 6.35
N GLU A 250 16.73 -28.45 6.28
CA GLU A 250 17.49 -28.82 7.48
C GLU A 250 17.67 -27.63 8.44
N ARG A 251 17.96 -26.43 7.91
CA ARG A 251 18.01 -25.21 8.73
C ARG A 251 16.67 -24.89 9.39
N ALA A 252 15.56 -25.03 8.67
CA ALA A 252 14.23 -24.86 9.23
C ALA A 252 13.96 -25.87 10.36
N ARG A 253 14.41 -27.12 10.20
CA ARG A 253 14.26 -28.19 11.20
C ARG A 253 15.02 -27.88 12.49
N VAL A 254 16.28 -27.42 12.37
CA VAL A 254 17.09 -27.01 13.52
C VAL A 254 16.42 -25.86 14.29
N LEU A 255 15.98 -24.81 13.58
CA LEU A 255 15.31 -23.65 14.20
C LEU A 255 13.99 -24.03 14.88
N LYS A 256 13.24 -24.98 14.29
CA LYS A 256 12.03 -25.53 14.93
C LYS A 256 12.39 -26.24 16.23
N GLU A 257 13.46 -27.04 16.25
CA GLU A 257 13.87 -27.77 17.45
C GLU A 257 14.37 -26.82 18.54
N GLU A 258 15.10 -25.76 18.19
CA GLU A 258 15.43 -24.68 19.12
C GLU A 258 14.16 -24.02 19.70
N GLY A 259 13.16 -23.78 18.86
CA GLY A 259 11.84 -23.31 19.29
C GLY A 259 11.18 -24.27 20.29
N ASN A 260 11.25 -25.58 20.03
CA ASN A 260 10.70 -26.61 20.92
C ASN A 260 11.41 -26.58 22.29
N GLU A 261 12.73 -26.44 22.33
CA GLU A 261 13.51 -26.32 23.55
C GLU A 261 13.16 -25.04 24.34
N LEU A 262 12.92 -23.92 23.65
CA LEU A 262 12.47 -22.67 24.28
C LEU A 262 11.07 -22.80 24.87
N VAL A 263 10.17 -23.55 24.22
CA VAL A 263 8.84 -23.87 24.78
C VAL A 263 8.96 -24.70 26.05
N LYS A 264 9.84 -25.72 26.08
CA LYS A 264 10.10 -26.52 27.30
C LYS A 264 10.64 -25.65 28.45
N LYS A 265 11.46 -24.63 28.13
CA LYS A 265 11.96 -23.63 29.08
C LYS A 265 10.94 -22.54 29.46
N GLY A 266 9.70 -22.59 28.94
CA GLY A 266 8.65 -21.59 29.20
C GLY A 266 8.85 -20.24 28.50
N SER A 267 9.87 -20.12 27.64
CA SER A 267 10.21 -18.87 26.93
C SER A 267 9.41 -18.73 25.63
N HIS A 268 8.08 -18.59 25.75
CA HIS A 268 7.15 -18.62 24.60
C HIS A 268 7.37 -17.49 23.57
N LYS A 269 7.79 -16.30 24.00
CA LYS A 269 8.09 -15.18 23.06
C LYS A 269 9.28 -15.49 22.15
N LYS A 270 10.39 -15.94 22.73
CA LYS A 270 11.60 -16.35 21.98
C LYS A 270 11.32 -17.57 21.10
N ALA A 271 10.48 -18.50 21.56
CA ALA A 271 10.05 -19.63 20.75
C ALA A 271 9.30 -19.18 19.49
N ILE A 272 8.43 -18.16 19.59
CA ILE A 272 7.72 -17.59 18.43
C ILE A 272 8.70 -17.01 17.41
N GLU A 273 9.74 -16.31 17.86
CA GLU A 273 10.80 -15.78 16.98
C GLU A 273 11.47 -16.93 16.22
N LYS A 274 11.91 -17.98 16.93
CA LYS A 274 12.53 -19.16 16.31
C LYS A 274 11.64 -19.94 15.35
N TYR A 275 10.36 -20.12 15.68
CA TYR A 275 9.42 -20.71 14.73
C TYR A 275 9.18 -19.80 13.53
N SER A 276 9.18 -18.48 13.72
CA SER A 276 9.03 -17.54 12.60
C SER A 276 10.24 -17.55 11.69
N GLU A 277 11.45 -17.61 12.25
CA GLU A 277 12.70 -17.83 11.50
C GLU A 277 12.65 -19.16 10.73
N SER A 278 12.24 -20.25 11.37
CA SER A 278 12.08 -21.57 10.73
C SER A 278 11.16 -21.51 9.50
N LEU A 279 10.02 -20.82 9.63
CA LEU A 279 9.03 -20.66 8.56
C LEU A 279 9.52 -19.80 7.38
N LEU A 280 10.58 -19.00 7.56
CA LEU A 280 11.22 -18.28 6.46
C LEU A 280 12.05 -19.19 5.54
N TYR A 281 12.57 -20.29 6.09
CA TYR A 281 13.38 -21.26 5.35
C TYR A 281 12.53 -22.40 4.78
N SER A 282 11.58 -22.91 5.55
CA SER A 282 10.62 -23.92 5.11
C SER A 282 9.24 -23.69 5.71
N ASN A 283 8.25 -23.52 4.85
CA ASN A 283 6.85 -23.36 5.22
C ASN A 283 6.03 -24.65 5.02
N LEU A 284 6.69 -25.79 4.79
CA LEU A 284 6.04 -27.04 4.41
C LEU A 284 5.61 -27.88 5.62
N GLU A 285 6.10 -27.55 6.83
CA GLU A 285 5.87 -28.38 8.01
C GLU A 285 4.68 -27.85 8.86
N SER A 286 3.58 -28.62 8.89
CA SER A 286 2.39 -28.32 9.70
C SER A 286 2.71 -28.21 11.21
N ALA A 287 3.68 -28.99 11.70
CA ALA A 287 4.06 -29.01 13.11
C ALA A 287 4.61 -27.65 13.59
N THR A 288 5.37 -26.93 12.75
CA THR A 288 5.95 -25.63 13.09
C THR A 288 4.86 -24.58 13.34
N TYR A 289 3.88 -24.48 12.45
CA TYR A 289 2.71 -23.61 12.64
C TYR A 289 1.91 -24.01 13.88
N SER A 290 1.68 -25.31 14.08
CA SER A 290 0.93 -25.80 15.23
C SER A 290 1.64 -25.46 16.57
N ASN A 291 2.97 -25.57 16.63
CA ASN A 291 3.75 -25.25 17.83
C ASN A 291 3.87 -23.75 18.09
N ARG A 292 3.95 -22.92 17.04
CA ARG A 292 3.86 -21.46 17.18
C ARG A 292 2.49 -21.02 17.67
N ALA A 293 1.40 -21.64 17.17
CA ALA A 293 0.05 -21.41 17.66
C ALA A 293 -0.12 -21.72 19.15
N LEU A 294 0.54 -22.77 19.66
CA LEU A 294 0.57 -23.06 21.11
C LEU A 294 1.18 -21.89 21.89
N CYS A 295 2.28 -21.33 21.42
CA CYS A 295 2.92 -20.19 22.08
C CYS A 295 1.99 -18.97 22.09
N TYR A 296 1.30 -18.71 20.98
CA TYR A 296 0.30 -17.66 20.89
C TYR A 296 -0.87 -17.86 21.85
N LEU A 297 -1.36 -19.10 22.02
CA LEU A 297 -2.39 -19.43 23.00
C LEU A 297 -1.95 -19.09 24.43
N VAL A 298 -0.72 -19.46 24.81
CA VAL A 298 -0.18 -19.17 26.16
C VAL A 298 -0.03 -17.66 26.38
N LEU A 299 0.36 -16.91 25.34
CA LEU A 299 0.46 -15.46 25.38
C LEU A 299 -0.89 -14.74 25.20
N LYS A 300 -2.01 -15.47 25.13
CA LYS A 300 -3.37 -14.95 24.92
C LYS A 300 -3.56 -14.20 23.59
N GLN A 301 -2.71 -14.45 22.61
CA GLN A 301 -2.79 -13.93 21.25
C GLN A 301 -3.66 -14.88 20.39
N TYR A 302 -4.96 -14.90 20.69
CA TYR A 302 -5.87 -15.91 20.15
C TYR A 302 -6.11 -15.78 18.64
N LYS A 303 -6.08 -14.57 18.09
CA LYS A 303 -6.32 -14.34 16.65
C LYS A 303 -5.16 -14.89 15.81
N GLU A 304 -3.93 -14.69 16.28
CA GLU A 304 -2.70 -15.19 15.68
C GLU A 304 -2.65 -16.72 15.76
N ALA A 305 -3.05 -17.30 16.90
CA ALA A 305 -3.17 -18.74 17.05
C ALA A 305 -4.15 -19.36 16.04
N VAL A 306 -5.31 -18.73 15.80
CA VAL A 306 -6.29 -19.21 14.80
C VAL A 306 -5.70 -19.19 13.39
N LYS A 307 -4.95 -18.13 13.03
CA LYS A 307 -4.29 -18.03 11.72
C LYS A 307 -3.28 -19.15 11.51
N ASP A 308 -2.39 -19.35 12.48
CA ASP A 308 -1.36 -20.40 12.40
C ASP A 308 -1.96 -21.80 12.37
N CYS A 309 -2.98 -22.09 13.18
CA CYS A 309 -3.66 -23.38 13.12
C CYS A 309 -4.35 -23.59 11.77
N THR A 310 -4.87 -22.53 11.15
CA THR A 310 -5.51 -22.63 9.83
C THR A 310 -4.49 -22.95 8.75
N GLU A 311 -3.30 -22.33 8.77
CA GLU A 311 -2.20 -22.70 7.87
C GLU A 311 -1.70 -24.13 8.14
N ALA A 312 -1.58 -24.54 9.40
CA ALA A 312 -1.23 -25.91 9.75
C ALA A 312 -2.20 -26.95 9.16
N LEU A 313 -3.51 -26.65 9.18
CA LEU A 313 -4.57 -27.52 8.65
C LEU A 313 -4.66 -27.49 7.12
N LYS A 314 -4.21 -26.42 6.46
CA LYS A 314 -4.04 -26.41 4.99
C LYS A 314 -2.93 -27.35 4.55
N LEU A 315 -1.85 -27.45 5.34
CA LEU A 315 -0.73 -28.36 5.07
C LEU A 315 -1.04 -29.80 5.45
N ASP A 316 -1.65 -30.01 6.62
CA ASP A 316 -2.08 -31.31 7.11
C ASP A 316 -3.51 -31.22 7.66
N GLY A 317 -4.47 -31.57 6.82
CA GLY A 317 -5.89 -31.57 7.17
C GLY A 317 -6.28 -32.58 8.24
N LYS A 318 -5.37 -33.48 8.66
CA LYS A 318 -5.61 -34.46 9.73
C LYS A 318 -4.86 -34.13 11.03
N ASN A 319 -4.27 -32.93 11.14
CA ASN A 319 -3.52 -32.54 12.33
C ASN A 319 -4.45 -32.27 13.54
N VAL A 320 -4.64 -33.31 14.36
CA VAL A 320 -5.45 -33.29 15.59
C VAL A 320 -5.03 -32.17 16.54
N LYS A 321 -3.72 -31.93 16.70
CA LYS A 321 -3.22 -30.86 17.59
C LYS A 321 -3.60 -29.48 17.08
N ALA A 322 -3.58 -29.27 15.76
CA ALA A 322 -3.98 -28.00 15.17
C ALA A 322 -5.48 -27.73 15.35
N PHE A 323 -6.35 -28.73 15.14
CA PHE A 323 -7.78 -28.61 15.45
C PHE A 323 -8.02 -28.27 16.92
N TYR A 324 -7.36 -28.98 17.84
CA TYR A 324 -7.53 -28.76 19.28
C TYR A 324 -7.13 -27.33 19.69
N ARG A 325 -5.95 -26.88 19.22
CA ARG A 325 -5.42 -25.54 19.50
C ARG A 325 -6.31 -24.45 18.90
N ARG A 326 -6.81 -24.64 17.68
CA ARG A 326 -7.75 -23.69 17.04
C ARG A 326 -9.08 -23.61 17.80
N ALA A 327 -9.61 -24.75 18.23
CA ALA A 327 -10.82 -24.81 19.04
C ALA A 327 -10.67 -24.06 20.38
N GLN A 328 -9.53 -24.22 21.06
CA GLN A 328 -9.21 -23.48 22.28
C GLN A 328 -9.14 -21.97 22.03
N ALA A 329 -8.52 -21.55 20.93
CA ALA A 329 -8.45 -20.14 20.55
C ALA A 329 -9.84 -19.56 20.25
N HIS A 330 -10.68 -20.28 19.49
CA HIS A 330 -12.06 -19.86 19.22
C HIS A 330 -12.91 -19.78 20.50
N LYS A 331 -12.77 -20.74 21.42
CA LYS A 331 -13.43 -20.69 22.74
C LYS A 331 -13.02 -19.42 23.51
N ALA A 332 -11.73 -19.09 23.53
CA ALA A 332 -11.24 -17.88 24.18
C ALA A 332 -11.73 -16.58 23.51
N LEU A 333 -11.94 -16.61 22.19
CA LEU A 333 -12.57 -15.54 21.42
C LEU A 333 -14.10 -15.49 21.53
N LYS A 334 -14.72 -16.39 22.32
CA LYS A 334 -16.18 -16.57 22.44
C LYS A 334 -16.88 -16.99 21.14
N ASP A 335 -16.12 -17.48 20.16
CA ASP A 335 -16.66 -18.10 18.95
C ASP A 335 -16.91 -19.59 19.20
N TYR A 336 -17.94 -19.88 19.98
CA TYR A 336 -18.27 -21.24 20.39
C TYR A 336 -18.74 -22.11 19.21
N LYS A 337 -19.30 -21.51 18.16
CA LYS A 337 -19.76 -22.23 16.95
C LYS A 337 -18.57 -22.82 16.19
N SER A 338 -17.58 -21.99 15.87
CA SER A 338 -16.36 -22.46 15.18
C SER A 338 -15.56 -23.44 16.05
N SER A 339 -15.48 -23.16 17.35
CA SER A 339 -14.84 -24.06 18.32
C SER A 339 -15.47 -25.46 18.31
N PHE A 340 -16.81 -25.54 18.35
CA PHE A 340 -17.52 -26.82 18.33
C PHE A 340 -17.33 -27.59 17.02
N ALA A 341 -17.29 -26.88 15.89
CA ALA A 341 -17.01 -27.48 14.59
C ALA A 341 -15.61 -28.12 14.54
N ASP A 342 -14.58 -27.40 15.02
CA ASP A 342 -13.21 -27.92 15.09
C ASP A 342 -13.09 -29.13 16.01
N ILE A 343 -13.76 -29.10 17.16
CA ILE A 343 -13.78 -30.25 18.09
C ILE A 343 -14.50 -31.45 17.47
N SER A 344 -15.56 -31.21 16.70
CA SER A 344 -16.28 -32.29 16.01
C SER A 344 -15.41 -32.95 14.95
N ASN A 345 -14.68 -32.16 14.15
CA ASN A 345 -13.71 -32.67 13.17
C ASN A 345 -12.56 -33.43 13.85
N LEU A 346 -12.05 -32.92 14.98
CA LEU A 346 -11.04 -33.62 15.79
C LEU A 346 -11.55 -34.99 16.23
N LEU A 347 -12.76 -35.06 16.81
CA LEU A 347 -13.34 -36.31 17.30
C LEU A 347 -13.74 -37.29 16.19
N GLN A 348 -13.92 -36.83 14.95
CA GLN A 348 -14.04 -37.74 13.81
C GLN A 348 -12.72 -38.48 13.52
N ILE A 349 -11.57 -37.80 13.74
CA ILE A 349 -10.23 -38.40 13.55
C ILE A 349 -9.84 -39.24 14.78
N GLU A 350 -10.01 -38.69 15.97
CA GLU A 350 -9.72 -39.36 17.25
C GLU A 350 -10.95 -39.38 18.18
N PRO A 351 -11.85 -40.38 18.02
CA PRO A 351 -13.08 -40.45 18.82
C PRO A 351 -12.86 -40.58 20.33
N ARG A 352 -11.71 -41.16 20.74
CA ARG A 352 -11.35 -41.41 22.15
C ARG A 352 -10.48 -40.29 22.77
N ASN A 353 -10.43 -39.11 22.16
CA ASN A 353 -9.65 -37.99 22.68
C ASN A 353 -10.35 -37.34 23.90
N GLY A 354 -9.95 -37.73 25.11
CA GLY A 354 -10.52 -37.23 26.38
C GLY A 354 -10.51 -35.70 26.52
N PRO A 355 -9.39 -35.00 26.27
CA PRO A 355 -9.34 -33.54 26.30
C PRO A 355 -10.33 -32.87 25.34
N ALA A 356 -10.45 -33.38 24.11
CA ALA A 356 -11.40 -32.84 23.13
C ALA A 356 -12.86 -33.05 23.55
N GLN A 357 -13.20 -34.21 24.13
CA GLN A 357 -14.54 -34.47 24.66
C GLN A 357 -14.89 -33.50 25.81
N LYS A 358 -13.94 -33.26 26.72
CA LYS A 358 -14.12 -32.31 27.82
C LYS A 358 -14.32 -30.88 27.32
N LEU A 359 -13.48 -30.45 26.36
CA LEU A 359 -13.62 -29.15 25.71
C LEU A 359 -14.97 -29.01 24.98
N ARG A 360 -15.46 -30.09 24.34
CA ARG A 360 -16.78 -30.11 23.69
C ARG A 360 -17.90 -29.84 24.68
N GLN A 361 -17.86 -30.47 25.86
CA GLN A 361 -18.87 -30.29 26.90
C GLN A 361 -18.88 -28.84 27.42
N GLU A 362 -17.70 -28.26 27.68
CA GLU A 362 -17.56 -26.86 28.11
C GLU A 362 -18.09 -25.86 27.06
N VAL A 363 -17.75 -26.08 25.79
CA VAL A 363 -18.23 -25.23 24.69
C VAL A 363 -19.74 -25.38 24.49
N LYS A 364 -20.27 -26.60 24.63
CA LYS A 364 -21.72 -26.87 24.55
C LYS A 364 -22.51 -26.16 25.66
N GLN A 365 -21.97 -26.12 26.89
CA GLN A 365 -22.57 -25.36 27.98
C GLN A 365 -22.58 -23.85 27.73
N SER A 366 -21.59 -23.33 26.99
CA SER A 366 -21.50 -21.90 26.67
C SER A 366 -22.28 -21.49 25.41
N LEU A 367 -22.86 -22.47 24.68
CA LEU A 367 -23.70 -22.27 23.49
C LEU A 367 -25.18 -22.08 23.83
N HIS A 368 -25.58 -22.45 25.05
CA HIS A 368 -26.90 -22.24 25.64
C HIS A 368 -26.86 -21.01 26.54
#